data_AF-A0A950KKN2-F1
#
_entry.id   AF-A0A950KKN2-F1
#
_cell.length_a   1.000
_cell.length_b   1.000
_cell.length_c   1.000
_cell.angle_alpha   90.00
_cell.angle_beta   90.00
_cell.angle_gamma   90.00
#
_symmetry.space_group_name_H-M   'P 1'
#
loop_
_entity.id
_entity.type
_entity.pdbx_description
1 polymer ?
#
loop_
_entity_poly.entity_id
_entity_poly.type
_entity_poly.pdbx_seq_one_letter_code
_entity_poly.pdbx_strand_id
1 'polypeptide(L)'
;MKYLAAVLNWITLATLFGLGFAFSPLRLTTATSAAALVTALGAVIFSCLQRRPPQAGCRSQPGIVQAAVILGFAAFALRAFLGNVFVVNESVRVLSPNNLGDVCLHLTQINYLARGPAFWPANPIFAFDKLHYPLGINLFNAELKLLGIPPRAGILLVGLLGAVLTLCALLKFNGAFGVGAFLFNGGLIGFTIFHTLTWKDYQADVAWKSIPLAMFVTQRGLLYAIPAGLLLLTHWRSIFFEPQPGTTLPFWTECLLYCSMPLFHLHTFLFLSWLLLCWFLFGDPRWRRHMLRLVLFSFVPATLLVYFVTGFEKTNSLGWCPGWMAKPGEPAWQFWLVNFGLFLPLSGALLIYLIRATPPIDRQEC
;
A
#
# COMPACT_ATOMS: atom_id res chain seq x y z
N MET A 1 16.09 1.59 6.21
CA MET A 1 14.88 0.77 6.42
C MET A 1 14.33 0.90 7.83
N LYS A 2 15.19 1.07 8.86
CA LYS A 2 14.81 1.24 10.28
C LYS A 2 13.63 2.18 10.54
N TYR A 3 13.71 3.47 10.17
CA TYR A 3 12.64 4.44 10.47
C TYR A 3 11.33 4.16 9.71
N LEU A 4 11.43 3.78 8.43
CA LEU A 4 10.27 3.38 7.63
C LEU A 4 9.56 2.17 8.26
N ALA A 5 10.32 1.15 8.63
CA ALA A 5 9.79 -0.03 9.33
C ALA A 5 9.18 0.33 10.70
N ALA A 6 9.79 1.26 11.44
CA ALA A 6 9.30 1.70 12.73
C ALA A 6 7.89 2.31 12.64
N VAL A 7 7.69 3.26 11.73
CA VAL A 7 6.38 3.91 11.56
C VAL A 7 5.33 2.92 11.05
N LEU A 8 5.69 2.06 10.08
CA LEU A 8 4.77 1.04 9.58
C LEU A 8 4.38 0.04 10.67
N ASN A 9 5.34 -0.44 11.45
CA ASN A 9 5.08 -1.32 12.59
C ASN A 9 4.21 -0.64 13.65
N TRP A 10 4.39 0.67 13.88
CA TRP A 10 3.55 1.41 14.83
C TRP A 10 2.10 1.44 14.37
N ILE A 11 1.85 1.79 13.11
CA ILE A 11 0.49 1.79 12.53
C ILE A 11 -0.12 0.39 12.63
N THR A 12 0.63 -0.65 12.25
CA THR A 12 0.14 -2.03 12.31
C THR A 12 -0.16 -2.51 13.72
N LEU A 13 0.78 -2.34 14.66
CA LEU A 13 0.60 -2.78 16.04
C LEU A 13 -0.54 -2.03 16.72
N ALA A 14 -0.64 -0.71 16.52
CA ALA A 14 -1.75 0.08 17.04
C ALA A 14 -3.08 -0.47 16.52
N THR A 15 -3.18 -0.66 15.19
CA THR A 15 -4.39 -1.21 14.55
C THR A 15 -4.75 -2.60 15.09
N LEU A 16 -3.76 -3.49 15.28
CA LEU A 16 -3.99 -4.84 15.80
C LEU A 16 -4.37 -4.84 17.28
N PHE A 17 -3.77 -3.98 18.11
CA PHE A 17 -4.18 -3.80 19.51
C PHE A 17 -5.59 -3.21 19.60
N GLY A 18 -5.90 -2.19 18.79
CA GLY A 18 -7.24 -1.64 18.66
C GLY A 18 -8.25 -2.71 18.25
N LEU A 19 -7.90 -3.56 17.28
CA LEU A 19 -8.73 -4.69 16.87
C LEU A 19 -8.93 -5.70 18.02
N GLY A 20 -7.86 -6.02 18.76
CA GLY A 20 -7.92 -6.89 19.92
C GLY A 20 -8.85 -6.35 21.01
N PHE A 21 -8.75 -5.06 21.32
CA PHE A 21 -9.67 -4.40 22.26
C PHE A 21 -11.11 -4.41 21.75
N ALA A 22 -11.32 -4.21 20.45
CA ALA A 22 -12.64 -4.22 19.85
C ALA A 22 -13.34 -5.58 19.93
N PHE A 23 -12.59 -6.69 19.85
CA PHE A 23 -13.10 -8.05 20.11
C PHE A 23 -13.27 -8.37 21.59
N SER A 24 -12.62 -7.61 22.48
CA SER A 24 -12.67 -7.83 23.92
C SER A 24 -13.89 -7.15 24.56
N PRO A 25 -14.25 -7.53 25.80
CA PRO A 25 -15.27 -6.82 26.58
C PRO A 25 -14.95 -5.33 26.82
N LEU A 26 -13.69 -4.91 26.70
CA LEU A 26 -13.25 -3.52 26.87
C LEU A 26 -13.71 -2.62 25.71
N ARG A 27 -14.04 -3.22 24.55
CA ARG A 27 -14.44 -2.55 23.30
C ARG A 27 -13.44 -1.51 22.81
N LEU A 28 -13.76 -0.86 21.69
CA LEU A 28 -12.97 0.28 21.20
C LEU A 28 -13.50 1.58 21.83
N THR A 29 -12.78 2.09 22.82
CA THR A 29 -13.06 3.32 23.57
C THR A 29 -11.84 4.26 23.56
N THR A 30 -12.00 5.50 24.04
CA THR A 30 -10.88 6.45 24.19
C THR A 30 -9.72 5.86 24.99
N ALA A 31 -10.00 5.17 26.10
CA ALA A 31 -8.97 4.59 26.97
C ALA A 31 -8.21 3.45 26.26
N THR A 32 -8.93 2.52 25.62
CA THR A 32 -8.30 1.39 24.91
C THR A 32 -7.56 1.85 23.66
N SER A 33 -8.05 2.88 22.95
CA SER A 33 -7.34 3.48 21.81
C SER A 33 -6.06 4.19 22.24
N ALA A 34 -6.07 4.90 23.37
CA ALA A 34 -4.86 5.47 23.95
C ALA A 34 -3.84 4.37 24.29
N ALA A 35 -4.29 3.30 24.96
CA ALA A 35 -3.46 2.15 25.30
C ALA A 35 -2.86 1.50 24.05
N ALA A 36 -3.67 1.20 23.02
CA ALA A 36 -3.20 0.61 21.77
C ALA A 36 -2.10 1.46 21.10
N LEU A 37 -2.32 2.77 20.96
CA LEU A 37 -1.38 3.68 20.32
C LEU A 37 -0.07 3.83 21.11
N VAL A 38 -0.15 3.96 22.45
CA VAL A 38 1.02 4.12 23.33
C VAL A 38 1.81 2.83 23.44
N THR A 39 1.15 1.68 23.63
CA THR A 39 1.82 0.37 23.70
C THR A 39 2.50 0.03 22.38
N ALA A 40 1.85 0.28 21.24
CA ALA A 40 2.46 0.12 19.93
C ALA A 40 3.69 1.03 19.75
N LEU A 41 3.59 2.30 20.16
CA LEU A 41 4.70 3.24 20.07
C LEU A 41 5.88 2.81 20.95
N GLY A 42 5.59 2.41 22.19
CA GLY A 42 6.59 1.89 23.14
C GLY A 42 7.32 0.65 22.60
N ALA A 43 6.58 -0.31 22.04
CA ALA A 43 7.17 -1.51 21.43
C ALA A 43 8.10 -1.18 20.25
N VAL A 44 7.71 -0.21 19.41
CA VAL A 44 8.52 0.26 18.28
C VAL A 44 9.77 1.01 18.73
N ILE A 45 9.64 1.91 19.72
CA ILE A 45 10.76 2.64 20.30
C ILE A 45 11.75 1.64 20.91
N PHE A 46 11.27 0.71 21.73
CA PHE A 46 12.07 -0.34 22.35
C PHE A 46 12.83 -1.16 21.29
N SER A 47 12.16 -1.61 20.23
CA SER A 47 12.83 -2.32 19.14
C SER A 47 13.85 -1.45 18.40
N CYS A 48 13.59 -0.15 18.24
CA CYS A 48 14.55 0.77 17.65
C CYS A 48 15.78 0.97 18.53
N LEU A 49 15.63 1.02 19.85
CA LEU A 49 16.73 1.18 20.81
C LEU A 49 17.63 -0.06 20.86
N GLN A 50 17.06 -1.26 20.73
CA GLN A 50 17.84 -2.51 20.71
C GLN A 50 18.67 -2.71 19.43
N ARG A 51 18.35 -1.98 18.35
CA ARG A 51 19.09 -2.10 17.09
C ARG A 51 20.30 -1.17 17.11
N ARG A 52 21.48 -1.74 16.87
CA ARG A 52 22.72 -1.00 16.65
C ARG A 52 22.48 0.17 15.68
N PRO A 53 23.05 1.35 15.95
CA PRO A 53 22.98 2.45 15.02
C PRO A 53 23.54 1.97 13.67
N PRO A 54 22.89 2.32 12.55
CA PRO A 54 23.46 2.00 11.24
C PRO A 54 24.87 2.58 11.19
N GLN A 55 25.81 1.83 10.64
CA GLN A 55 27.12 2.40 10.30
C GLN A 55 26.87 3.65 9.45
N ALA A 56 27.53 4.75 9.81
CA ALA A 56 27.41 6.01 9.09
C ALA A 56 28.02 5.82 7.70
N GLY A 57 27.22 5.34 6.75
CA GLY A 57 27.56 5.43 5.33
C GLY A 57 27.60 6.90 4.93
N CYS A 58 28.50 7.25 4.01
CA CYS A 58 28.49 8.57 3.38
C CYS A 58 27.09 8.90 2.89
N ARG A 59 26.44 9.89 3.51
CA ARG A 59 25.22 10.49 2.96
C ARG A 59 25.64 11.24 1.71
N SER A 60 25.53 10.61 0.54
CA SER A 60 25.67 11.36 -0.70
C SER A 60 24.54 12.39 -0.72
N GLN A 61 24.87 13.65 -1.05
CA GLN A 61 23.83 14.63 -1.33
C GLN A 61 22.95 14.11 -2.47
N PRO A 62 21.62 14.32 -2.41
CA PRO A 62 20.77 13.93 -3.51
C PRO A 62 21.22 14.66 -4.77
N GLY A 63 21.48 13.90 -5.84
CA GLY A 63 21.75 14.51 -7.14
C GLY A 63 20.57 15.38 -7.58
N ILE A 64 20.81 16.32 -8.50
CA ILE A 64 19.80 17.29 -8.97
C ILE A 64 18.49 16.60 -9.39
N VAL A 65 18.61 15.50 -10.14
CA VAL A 65 17.45 14.70 -10.60
C VAL A 65 16.66 14.14 -9.42
N GLN A 66 17.35 13.61 -8.40
CA GLN A 66 16.70 13.07 -7.20
C GLN A 66 15.98 14.18 -6.42
N ALA A 67 16.60 15.34 -6.27
CA ALA A 67 15.97 16.49 -5.63
C ALA A 67 14.71 16.95 -6.39
N ALA A 68 14.79 17.03 -7.72
CA ALA A 68 13.67 17.42 -8.57
C ALA A 68 12.47 16.48 -8.44
N VAL A 69 12.68 15.15 -8.50
CA VAL A 69 11.57 14.19 -8.33
C VAL A 69 11.02 14.17 -6.90
N ILE A 70 11.85 14.41 -5.88
CA ILE A 70 11.38 14.55 -4.49
C ILE A 70 10.48 15.77 -4.34
N LEU A 71 10.89 16.91 -4.89
CA LEU A 71 10.09 18.14 -4.88
C LEU A 71 8.79 17.97 -5.66
N GLY A 72 8.85 17.31 -6.84
CA GLY A 72 7.67 16.97 -7.62
C GLY A 72 6.70 16.07 -6.86
N PHE A 73 7.22 15.04 -6.18
CA PHE A 73 6.39 14.16 -5.33
C PHE A 73 5.76 14.93 -4.17
N ALA A 74 6.53 15.78 -3.50
CA ALA A 74 6.04 16.58 -2.37
C ALA A 74 4.94 17.55 -2.81
N ALA A 75 5.13 18.26 -3.93
CA ALA A 75 4.13 19.15 -4.50
C ALA A 75 2.84 18.39 -4.89
N PHE A 76 2.99 17.22 -5.52
CA PHE A 76 1.87 16.31 -5.80
C PHE A 76 1.13 15.92 -4.52
N ALA A 77 1.85 15.41 -3.53
CA ALA A 77 1.25 14.92 -2.28
C ALA A 77 0.53 16.03 -1.52
N LEU A 78 1.14 17.20 -1.39
CA LEU A 78 0.51 18.36 -0.75
C LEU A 78 -0.77 18.76 -1.49
N ARG A 79 -0.71 18.93 -2.82
CA ARG A 79 -1.88 19.30 -3.62
C ARG A 79 -3.01 18.25 -3.50
N ALA A 80 -2.67 16.97 -3.61
CA ALA A 80 -3.65 15.90 -3.62
C ALA A 80 -4.31 15.68 -2.24
N PHE A 81 -3.52 15.65 -1.17
CA PHE A 81 -4.03 15.35 0.17
C PHE A 81 -4.63 16.57 0.88
N LEU A 82 -4.10 17.78 0.67
CA LEU A 82 -4.75 19.01 1.15
C LEU A 82 -6.05 19.27 0.39
N GLY A 83 -6.10 18.93 -0.89
CA GLY A 83 -7.31 18.99 -1.73
C GLY A 83 -8.26 17.80 -1.56
N ASN A 84 -7.99 16.87 -0.64
CA ASN A 84 -8.77 15.64 -0.53
C ASN A 84 -10.19 15.93 0.00
N VAL A 85 -10.29 16.76 1.05
CA VAL A 85 -11.56 17.26 1.60
C VAL A 85 -11.33 18.65 2.18
N PHE A 86 -12.06 19.64 1.68
CA PHE A 86 -12.00 21.02 2.18
C PHE A 86 -13.38 21.65 2.21
N VAL A 87 -13.54 22.75 2.94
CA VAL A 87 -14.82 23.46 3.08
C VAL A 87 -14.69 24.83 2.41
N VAL A 88 -15.61 25.14 1.52
CA VAL A 88 -15.73 26.48 0.89
C VAL A 88 -17.19 26.89 0.97
N ASN A 89 -17.48 28.06 1.55
CA ASN A 89 -18.85 28.59 1.68
C ASN A 89 -19.81 27.54 2.26
N GLU A 90 -19.42 26.91 3.38
CA GLU A 90 -20.16 25.84 4.06
C GLU A 90 -20.36 24.54 3.26
N SER A 91 -19.98 24.50 1.98
CA SER A 91 -20.00 23.30 1.15
C SER A 91 -18.72 22.47 1.33
N VAL A 92 -18.88 21.17 1.55
CA VAL A 92 -17.76 20.21 1.50
C VAL A 92 -17.41 19.97 0.04
N ARG A 93 -16.15 20.18 -0.30
CA ARG A 93 -15.61 20.02 -1.66
C ARG A 93 -14.44 19.05 -1.66
N VAL A 94 -14.24 18.43 -2.81
CA VAL A 94 -13.12 17.53 -3.11
C VAL A 94 -12.47 17.99 -4.40
N LEU A 95 -11.14 17.86 -4.49
CA LEU A 95 -10.40 18.28 -5.70
C LEU A 95 -10.62 17.31 -6.87
N SER A 96 -10.67 16.01 -6.59
CA SER A 96 -10.90 14.97 -7.61
C SER A 96 -12.29 14.37 -7.46
N PRO A 97 -13.10 14.29 -8.53
CA PRO A 97 -14.38 13.58 -8.52
C PRO A 97 -14.25 12.13 -8.05
N ASN A 98 -13.11 11.49 -8.34
CA ASN A 98 -12.82 10.12 -7.94
C ASN A 98 -12.78 9.93 -6.40
N ASN A 99 -12.52 11.01 -5.65
CA ASN A 99 -12.49 10.96 -4.18
C ASN A 99 -13.89 11.09 -3.56
N LEU A 100 -14.90 11.53 -4.30
CA LEU A 100 -16.19 11.93 -3.72
C LEU A 100 -16.92 10.75 -3.06
N GLY A 101 -16.96 9.59 -3.72
CA GLY A 101 -17.54 8.37 -3.15
C GLY A 101 -16.66 7.74 -2.07
N ASP A 102 -15.36 7.68 -2.33
CA ASP A 102 -14.38 7.01 -1.48
C ASP A 102 -14.21 7.71 -0.11
N VAL A 103 -14.03 9.03 -0.09
CA VAL A 103 -13.91 9.81 1.14
C VAL A 103 -15.13 9.64 2.04
N CYS A 104 -16.33 9.69 1.47
CA CYS A 104 -17.58 9.57 2.22
C CYS A 104 -17.69 8.19 2.87
N LEU A 105 -17.33 7.12 2.14
CA LEU A 105 -17.25 5.76 2.68
C LEU A 105 -16.29 5.71 3.87
N HIS A 106 -15.08 6.24 3.73
CA HIS A 106 -14.07 6.23 4.79
C HIS A 106 -14.48 7.04 6.03
N LEU A 107 -15.04 8.24 5.85
CA LEU A 107 -15.56 9.05 6.95
C LEU A 107 -16.70 8.32 7.69
N THR A 108 -17.57 7.64 6.95
CA THR A 108 -18.67 6.85 7.53
C THR A 108 -18.12 5.71 8.38
N GLN A 109 -17.16 4.94 7.84
CA GLN A 109 -16.54 3.82 8.55
C GLN A 109 -15.75 4.28 9.78
N ILE A 110 -14.92 5.34 9.68
CA ILE A 110 -14.18 5.90 10.82
C ILE A 110 -15.16 6.32 11.94
N ASN A 111 -16.23 7.03 11.57
CA ASN A 111 -17.23 7.46 12.55
C ASN A 111 -17.98 6.30 13.19
N TYR A 112 -18.31 5.29 12.40
CA TYR A 112 -19.00 4.08 12.86
C TYR A 112 -18.12 3.26 13.79
N LEU A 113 -16.87 2.97 13.43
CA LEU A 113 -15.91 2.22 14.26
C LEU A 113 -15.66 2.92 15.60
N ALA A 114 -15.52 4.25 15.59
CA ALA A 114 -15.32 5.04 16.80
C ALA A 114 -16.56 5.10 17.73
N ARG A 115 -17.74 4.62 17.30
CA ARG A 115 -18.89 4.43 18.19
C ARG A 115 -18.78 3.12 19.00
N GLY A 116 -17.76 2.30 18.75
CA GLY A 116 -17.54 1.02 19.42
C GLY A 116 -18.62 -0.02 19.11
N PRO A 117 -18.88 -0.35 17.82
CA PRO A 117 -19.80 -1.44 17.47
C PRO A 117 -19.25 -2.78 17.97
N ALA A 118 -20.09 -3.80 18.05
CA ALA A 118 -19.62 -5.16 18.32
C ALA A 118 -18.78 -5.68 17.15
N PHE A 119 -17.63 -6.32 17.42
CA PHE A 119 -16.74 -6.85 16.38
C PHE A 119 -16.95 -8.35 16.14
N TRP A 120 -16.91 -8.84 14.91
CA TRP A 120 -16.71 -8.09 13.66
C TRP A 120 -17.95 -7.24 13.29
N PRO A 121 -17.77 -5.96 12.89
CA PRO A 121 -18.86 -4.99 12.80
C PRO A 121 -19.86 -5.33 11.69
N ALA A 122 -21.13 -5.01 11.94
CA ALA A 122 -22.17 -5.05 10.92
C ALA A 122 -21.86 -4.03 9.82
N ASN A 123 -22.32 -4.31 8.60
CA ASN A 123 -22.20 -3.41 7.47
C ASN A 123 -23.09 -2.16 7.72
N PRO A 124 -22.53 -0.93 7.71
CA PRO A 124 -23.30 0.27 7.98
C PRO A 124 -24.23 0.69 6.82
N ILE A 125 -24.15 0.00 5.67
CA ILE A 125 -24.93 0.27 4.46
C ILE A 125 -25.99 -0.81 4.24
N PHE A 126 -25.63 -2.09 4.42
CA PHE A 126 -26.54 -3.24 4.21
C PHE A 126 -26.87 -3.92 5.53
N ALA A 127 -28.15 -3.93 5.90
CA ALA A 127 -28.62 -4.61 7.11
C ALA A 127 -28.37 -6.13 7.02
N PHE A 128 -28.13 -6.75 8.19
CA PHE A 128 -27.87 -8.19 8.35
C PHE A 128 -26.59 -8.72 7.70
N ASP A 129 -25.79 -7.86 7.08
CA ASP A 129 -24.48 -8.21 6.52
C ASP A 129 -23.34 -7.76 7.45
N LYS A 130 -22.18 -8.39 7.32
CA LYS A 130 -20.94 -8.00 8.01
C LYS A 130 -20.12 -7.07 7.13
N LEU A 131 -19.34 -6.19 7.76
CA LEU A 131 -18.48 -5.27 7.02
C LEU A 131 -17.27 -6.01 6.43
N HIS A 132 -17.41 -6.55 5.23
CA HIS A 132 -16.33 -7.20 4.50
C HIS A 132 -15.51 -6.17 3.70
N TYR A 133 -14.57 -5.52 4.40
CA TYR A 133 -13.71 -4.47 3.85
C TYR A 133 -12.36 -4.41 4.59
N PRO A 134 -11.23 -4.11 3.91
CA PRO A 134 -9.93 -3.87 4.56
C PRO A 134 -9.96 -2.62 5.46
N LEU A 135 -10.40 -2.79 6.71
CA LEU A 135 -10.69 -1.69 7.63
C LEU A 135 -9.47 -1.16 8.40
N GLY A 136 -8.27 -1.69 8.19
CA GLY A 136 -7.08 -1.39 9.01
C GLY A 136 -6.78 0.10 9.14
N ILE A 137 -6.71 0.81 8.02
CA ILE A 137 -6.41 2.26 8.05
C ILE A 137 -7.57 3.09 8.64
N ASN A 138 -8.81 2.62 8.52
CA ASN A 138 -9.99 3.28 9.08
C ASN A 138 -10.10 3.03 10.59
N LEU A 139 -9.71 1.84 11.05
CA LEU A 139 -9.61 1.51 12.45
C LEU A 139 -8.53 2.35 13.12
N PHE A 140 -7.35 2.47 12.51
CA PHE A 140 -6.30 3.38 12.99
C PHE A 140 -6.80 4.84 13.08
N ASN A 141 -7.51 5.33 12.06
CA ASN A 141 -8.11 6.67 12.12
C ASN A 141 -9.23 6.78 13.16
N ALA A 142 -9.98 5.71 13.44
CA ALA A 142 -11.00 5.69 14.48
C ALA A 142 -10.37 5.79 15.88
N GLU A 143 -9.21 5.16 16.11
CA GLU A 143 -8.43 5.34 17.34
C GLU A 143 -7.98 6.79 17.51
N LEU A 144 -7.45 7.42 16.44
CA LEU A 144 -7.10 8.84 16.45
C LEU A 144 -8.31 9.74 16.74
N LYS A 145 -9.48 9.41 16.17
CA LYS A 145 -10.74 10.12 16.44
C LYS A 145 -11.14 10.02 17.90
N LEU A 146 -11.02 8.83 18.51
CA LEU A 146 -11.33 8.62 19.93
C LEU A 146 -10.40 9.41 20.86
N LEU A 147 -9.20 9.80 20.39
CA LEU A 147 -8.29 10.72 21.08
C LEU A 147 -8.53 12.21 20.74
N GLY A 148 -9.60 12.53 20.03
CA GLY A 148 -10.01 13.90 19.74
C GLY A 148 -9.52 14.47 18.41
N ILE A 149 -8.83 13.69 17.57
CA ILE A 149 -8.44 14.15 16.23
C ILE A 149 -9.68 14.12 15.30
N PRO A 150 -10.13 15.26 14.74
CA PRO A 150 -11.29 15.26 13.86
C PRO A 150 -11.07 14.34 12.64
N PRO A 151 -12.07 13.57 12.17
CA PRO A 151 -11.89 12.60 11.09
C PRO A 151 -11.29 13.19 9.80
N ARG A 152 -11.65 14.44 9.47
CA ARG A 152 -11.08 15.16 8.32
C ARG A 152 -9.58 15.41 8.49
N ALA A 153 -9.16 15.86 9.67
CA ALA A 153 -7.76 16.06 9.99
C ALA A 153 -7.00 14.73 10.01
N GLY A 154 -7.59 13.68 10.58
CA GLY A 154 -7.01 12.33 10.56
C GLY A 154 -6.76 11.84 9.13
N ILE A 155 -7.74 11.97 8.25
CA ILE A 155 -7.64 11.63 6.82
C ILE A 155 -6.49 12.38 6.13
N LEU A 156 -6.33 13.68 6.40
CA LEU A 156 -5.27 14.50 5.84
C LEU A 156 -3.90 14.09 6.37
N LEU A 157 -3.76 13.98 7.69
CA LEU A 157 -2.50 13.66 8.36
C LEU A 157 -2.01 12.26 7.99
N VAL A 158 -2.90 11.27 7.98
CA VAL A 158 -2.58 9.90 7.57
C VAL A 158 -2.28 9.83 6.07
N GLY A 159 -2.96 10.64 5.25
CA GLY A 159 -2.65 10.81 3.82
C GLY A 159 -1.22 11.31 3.58
N LEU A 160 -0.85 12.42 4.23
CA LEU A 160 0.50 12.99 4.14
C LEU A 160 1.56 12.05 4.71
N LEU A 161 1.28 11.39 5.83
CA LEU A 161 2.17 10.39 6.42
C LEU A 161 2.41 9.22 5.43
N GLY A 162 1.33 8.66 4.86
CA GLY A 162 1.40 7.62 3.85
C GLY A 162 2.19 8.04 2.62
N ALA A 163 2.05 9.29 2.18
CA ALA A 163 2.84 9.87 1.09
C ALA A 163 4.34 9.93 1.42
N VAL A 164 4.71 10.41 2.62
CA VAL A 164 6.11 10.45 3.07
C VAL A 164 6.71 9.03 3.15
N LEU A 165 5.96 8.07 3.71
CA LEU A 165 6.38 6.68 3.79
C LEU A 165 6.56 6.08 2.40
N THR A 166 5.65 6.37 1.47
CA THR A 166 5.70 5.90 0.08
C THR A 166 6.91 6.46 -0.66
N LEU A 167 7.15 7.78 -0.55
CA LEU A 167 8.35 8.41 -1.10
C LEU A 167 9.62 7.75 -0.57
N CYS A 168 9.70 7.57 0.74
CA CYS A 168 10.84 6.92 1.40
C CYS A 168 11.03 5.46 0.93
N ALA A 169 9.93 4.73 0.71
CA ALA A 169 9.97 3.35 0.23
C ALA A 169 10.40 3.27 -1.24
N LEU A 170 9.88 4.15 -2.11
CA LEU A 170 10.26 4.24 -3.53
C LEU A 170 11.73 4.60 -3.71
N LEU A 171 12.23 5.60 -2.96
CA LEU A 171 13.64 5.97 -2.97
C LEU A 171 14.55 4.80 -2.55
N LYS A 172 14.09 3.97 -1.61
CA LYS A 172 14.83 2.77 -1.19
C LYS A 172 14.75 1.63 -2.18
N PHE A 173 13.60 1.48 -2.81
CA PHE A 173 13.37 0.41 -3.76
C PHE A 173 14.16 0.63 -5.04
N ASN A 174 14.09 1.84 -5.63
CA ASN A 174 14.75 2.12 -6.90
C ASN A 174 15.18 3.59 -7.10
N GLY A 175 15.48 4.31 -6.02
CA GLY A 175 15.99 5.69 -6.08
C GLY A 175 15.05 6.68 -6.76
N ALA A 176 15.64 7.67 -7.43
CA ALA A 176 14.91 8.71 -8.17
C ALA A 176 14.02 8.11 -9.27
N PHE A 177 14.47 7.03 -9.93
CA PHE A 177 13.69 6.34 -10.95
C PHE A 177 12.41 5.74 -10.37
N GLY A 178 12.47 5.12 -9.18
CA GLY A 178 11.28 4.57 -8.52
C GLY A 178 10.23 5.66 -8.26
N VAL A 179 10.66 6.84 -7.80
CA VAL A 179 9.77 7.99 -7.59
C VAL A 179 9.20 8.51 -8.91
N GLY A 180 10.04 8.69 -9.92
CA GLY A 180 9.63 9.13 -11.25
C GLY A 180 8.65 8.18 -11.91
N ALA A 181 8.94 6.88 -11.93
CA ALA A 181 8.05 5.85 -12.47
C ALA A 181 6.71 5.79 -11.73
N PHE A 182 6.71 6.07 -10.42
CA PHE A 182 5.46 6.18 -9.67
C PHE A 182 4.66 7.44 -10.01
N LEU A 183 5.29 8.62 -10.13
CA LEU A 183 4.57 9.86 -10.42
C LEU A 183 4.08 9.94 -11.87
N PHE A 184 4.93 9.50 -12.79
CA PHE A 184 4.76 9.67 -14.24
C PHE A 184 4.35 8.37 -14.93
N ASN A 185 3.76 7.41 -14.20
CA ASN A 185 3.05 6.32 -14.87
C ASN A 185 1.73 6.84 -15.46
N GLY A 186 1.37 6.30 -16.62
CA GLY A 186 0.14 6.67 -17.31
C GLY A 186 0.13 6.25 -18.77
N GLY A 187 -1.00 6.50 -19.40
CA GLY A 187 -1.29 6.15 -20.78
C GLY A 187 -0.75 7.15 -21.83
N LEU A 188 -0.95 6.83 -23.11
CA LEU A 188 -0.48 7.65 -24.23
C LEU A 188 -1.19 9.01 -24.32
N ILE A 189 -2.37 9.15 -23.72
CA ILE A 189 -3.16 10.39 -23.80
C ILE A 189 -2.44 11.59 -23.19
N GLY A 190 -1.56 11.40 -22.20
CA GLY A 190 -0.74 12.51 -21.68
C GLY A 190 0.23 13.11 -22.70
N PHE A 191 0.59 12.36 -23.75
CA PHE A 191 1.53 12.81 -24.78
C PHE A 191 0.87 13.65 -25.88
N THR A 192 -0.47 13.79 -25.89
CA THR A 192 -1.17 14.68 -26.84
C THR A 192 -0.76 16.15 -26.68
N ILE A 193 -0.21 16.53 -25.53
CA ILE A 193 0.36 17.87 -25.31
C ILE A 193 1.48 18.20 -26.30
N PHE A 194 2.28 17.22 -26.73
CA PHE A 194 3.36 17.45 -27.68
C PHE A 194 2.86 17.74 -29.10
N HIS A 195 1.61 17.37 -29.40
CA HIS A 195 0.96 17.68 -30.67
C HIS A 195 0.07 18.92 -30.60
N THR A 196 -0.72 19.05 -29.53
CA THR A 196 -1.72 20.10 -29.40
C THR A 196 -1.19 21.36 -28.74
N LEU A 197 -0.10 21.27 -27.96
CA LEU A 197 0.42 22.31 -27.06
C LEU A 197 -0.63 22.86 -26.09
N THR A 198 -1.72 22.12 -25.86
CA THR A 198 -2.80 22.50 -24.95
C THR A 198 -2.75 21.68 -23.67
N TRP A 199 -2.92 22.36 -22.55
CA TRP A 199 -3.11 21.73 -21.25
C TRP A 199 -4.58 21.34 -21.10
N LYS A 200 -4.92 20.11 -21.50
CA LYS A 200 -6.25 19.55 -21.30
C LYS A 200 -6.26 18.59 -20.11
N ASP A 201 -7.27 18.73 -19.26
CA ASP A 201 -7.55 17.76 -18.22
C ASP A 201 -8.36 16.58 -18.79
N TYR A 202 -7.77 15.40 -18.79
CA TYR A 202 -8.41 14.15 -19.25
C TYR A 202 -9.02 13.35 -18.08
N GLN A 203 -9.23 13.95 -16.91
CA GLN A 203 -9.76 13.24 -15.74
C GLN A 203 -11.12 12.55 -15.99
N ALA A 204 -11.97 13.07 -16.88
CA ALA A 204 -13.24 12.44 -17.22
C ALA A 204 -13.13 11.48 -18.43
N ASP A 205 -12.06 11.59 -19.21
CA ASP A 205 -11.95 10.96 -20.53
C ASP A 205 -11.28 9.57 -20.49
N VAL A 206 -10.44 9.31 -19.47
CA VAL A 206 -9.68 8.05 -19.30
C VAL A 206 -9.87 7.41 -17.93
N ALA A 207 -9.97 6.08 -17.93
CA ALA A 207 -10.13 5.28 -16.72
C ALA A 207 -8.85 5.28 -15.87
N TRP A 208 -7.70 5.04 -16.50
CA TRP A 208 -6.39 5.00 -15.86
C TRP A 208 -5.53 6.13 -16.40
N LYS A 209 -5.52 7.22 -15.64
CA LYS A 209 -4.73 8.43 -15.93
C LYS A 209 -3.29 8.19 -15.51
N SER A 210 -3.15 8.03 -14.19
CA SER A 210 -1.94 7.65 -13.47
C SER A 210 -2.37 6.95 -12.18
N ILE A 211 -1.62 5.94 -11.77
CA ILE A 211 -1.81 5.15 -10.54
C ILE A 211 -1.86 6.05 -9.30
N PRO A 212 -1.02 7.10 -9.15
CA PRO A 212 -1.09 7.98 -7.98
C PRO A 212 -2.46 8.66 -7.84
N LEU A 213 -3.04 9.15 -8.94
CA LEU A 213 -4.32 9.86 -8.91
C LEU A 213 -5.51 8.90 -8.86
N ALA A 214 -5.47 7.81 -9.62
CA ALA A 214 -6.59 6.89 -9.75
C ALA A 214 -6.73 5.94 -8.55
N MET A 215 -5.60 5.56 -7.93
CA MET A 215 -5.59 4.57 -6.84
C MET A 215 -4.97 5.11 -5.55
N PHE A 216 -3.78 5.71 -5.59
CA PHE A 216 -3.07 6.02 -4.33
C PHE A 216 -3.75 7.10 -3.49
N VAL A 217 -4.29 8.13 -4.14
CA VAL A 217 -5.01 9.24 -3.47
C VAL A 217 -6.41 8.82 -3.02
N THR A 218 -7.06 7.94 -3.78
CA THR A 218 -8.41 7.43 -3.52
C THR A 218 -8.35 6.30 -2.50
N GLN A 219 -7.72 5.17 -2.84
CA GLN A 219 -7.72 3.97 -2.01
C GLN A 219 -6.79 4.09 -0.79
N ARG A 220 -7.37 4.42 0.37
CA ARG A 220 -6.59 4.67 1.60
C ARG A 220 -5.77 3.48 2.07
N GLY A 221 -6.18 2.25 1.75
CA GLY A 221 -5.40 1.05 2.04
C GLY A 221 -3.99 1.10 1.44
N LEU A 222 -3.83 1.74 0.27
CA LEU A 222 -2.54 1.87 -0.41
C LEU A 222 -1.57 2.83 0.29
N LEU A 223 -2.06 3.77 1.10
CA LEU A 223 -1.22 4.67 1.91
C LEU A 223 -0.33 3.91 2.89
N TYR A 224 -0.78 2.73 3.33
CA TYR A 224 -0.01 1.78 4.11
C TYR A 224 0.61 0.67 3.23
N ALA A 225 -0.19 0.09 2.33
CA ALA A 225 0.19 -1.13 1.62
C ALA A 225 1.33 -0.92 0.61
N ILE A 226 1.40 0.22 -0.08
CA ILE A 226 2.53 0.52 -0.98
C ILE A 226 3.85 0.61 -0.21
N PRO A 227 3.98 1.45 0.83
CA PRO A 227 5.24 1.54 1.55
C PRO A 227 5.60 0.24 2.28
N ALA A 228 4.63 -0.49 2.84
CA ALA A 228 4.88 -1.79 3.47
C ALA A 228 5.30 -2.86 2.45
N GLY A 229 4.60 -2.96 1.32
CA GLY A 229 4.91 -3.89 0.24
C GLY A 229 6.28 -3.62 -0.38
N LEU A 230 6.59 -2.35 -0.70
CA LEU A 230 7.92 -1.97 -1.21
C LEU A 230 9.03 -2.22 -0.19
N LEU A 231 8.76 -2.04 1.11
CA LEU A 231 9.71 -2.35 2.16
C LEU A 231 9.99 -3.87 2.23
N LEU A 232 8.95 -4.71 2.14
CA LEU A 232 9.07 -6.17 2.06
C LEU A 232 9.83 -6.61 0.81
N LEU A 233 9.49 -6.06 -0.36
CA LEU A 233 10.19 -6.35 -1.62
C LEU A 233 11.66 -5.92 -1.56
N THR A 234 11.97 -4.77 -0.96
CA THR A 234 13.35 -4.31 -0.76
C THR A 234 14.12 -5.26 0.17
N HIS A 235 13.49 -5.70 1.26
CA HIS A 235 14.05 -6.68 2.19
C HIS A 235 14.32 -8.02 1.49
N TRP A 236 13.33 -8.58 0.81
CA TRP A 236 13.46 -9.84 0.06
C TRP A 236 14.50 -9.76 -1.04
N ARG A 237 14.58 -8.64 -1.77
CA ARG A 237 15.65 -8.41 -2.74
C ARG A 237 17.03 -8.54 -2.09
N SER A 238 17.20 -7.93 -0.92
CA SER A 238 18.47 -7.95 -0.20
C SER A 238 18.83 -9.34 0.35
N ILE A 239 17.86 -10.11 0.88
CA ILE A 239 18.16 -11.43 1.45
C ILE A 239 18.24 -12.56 0.40
N PHE A 240 17.62 -12.39 -0.78
CA PHE A 240 17.59 -13.44 -1.80
C PHE A 240 18.58 -13.22 -2.93
N PHE A 241 18.82 -11.97 -3.34
CA PHE A 241 19.59 -11.67 -4.55
C PHE A 241 20.92 -10.96 -4.30
N GLU A 242 21.14 -10.36 -3.12
CA GLU A 242 22.41 -9.69 -2.82
C GLU A 242 23.39 -10.67 -2.14
N PRO A 243 24.65 -10.80 -2.64
CA PRO A 243 25.66 -11.66 -2.01
C PRO A 243 26.00 -11.26 -0.58
N GLN A 244 25.94 -9.95 -0.30
CA GLN A 244 26.12 -9.38 1.03
C GLN A 244 24.87 -8.55 1.36
N PRO A 245 23.91 -9.13 2.10
CA PRO A 245 22.68 -8.43 2.45
C PRO A 245 23.01 -7.14 3.19
N GLY A 246 22.45 -6.03 2.71
CA GLY A 246 22.56 -4.75 3.38
C GLY A 246 21.74 -4.69 4.68
N THR A 247 20.95 -3.64 4.86
CA THR A 247 20.09 -3.53 6.05
C THR A 247 18.86 -4.45 5.92
N THR A 248 18.82 -5.54 6.67
CA THR A 248 17.68 -6.47 6.71
C THR A 248 16.66 -6.10 7.79
N LEU A 249 15.42 -6.53 7.60
CA LEU A 249 14.39 -6.46 8.62
C LEU A 249 14.51 -7.66 9.57
N PRO A 250 14.27 -7.48 10.88
CA PRO A 250 14.04 -8.61 11.76
C PRO A 250 12.82 -9.40 11.31
N PHE A 251 12.89 -10.72 11.46
CA PHE A 251 11.85 -11.64 10.99
C PHE A 251 10.46 -11.31 11.54
N TRP A 252 10.35 -10.88 12.81
CA TRP A 252 9.05 -10.48 13.38
C TRP A 252 8.45 -9.28 12.65
N THR A 253 9.26 -8.31 12.19
CA THR A 253 8.78 -7.15 11.42
C THR A 253 8.30 -7.60 10.05
N GLU A 254 9.08 -8.46 9.38
CA GLU A 254 8.69 -9.04 8.09
C GLU A 254 7.35 -9.80 8.20
N CYS A 255 7.24 -10.69 9.19
CA CYS A 255 6.04 -11.46 9.46
C CYS A 255 4.84 -10.57 9.79
N LEU A 256 5.02 -9.57 10.66
CA LEU A 256 3.96 -8.64 11.06
C LEU A 256 3.41 -7.85 9.88
N LEU A 257 4.29 -7.26 9.07
CA LEU A 257 3.87 -6.49 7.89
C LEU A 257 3.18 -7.38 6.85
N TYR A 258 3.71 -8.59 6.62
CA TYR A 258 3.14 -9.51 5.64
C TYR A 258 1.78 -10.07 6.08
N CYS A 259 1.67 -10.60 7.31
CA CYS A 259 0.45 -11.26 7.77
C CYS A 259 -0.71 -10.28 8.03
N SER A 260 -0.41 -9.03 8.40
CA SER A 260 -1.43 -7.99 8.61
C SER A 260 -1.87 -7.31 7.32
N MET A 261 -1.16 -7.51 6.20
CA MET A 261 -1.44 -6.87 4.92
C MET A 261 -2.91 -7.00 4.45
N PRO A 262 -3.62 -8.14 4.61
CA PRO A 262 -5.03 -8.25 4.23
C PRO A 262 -5.94 -7.22 4.92
N LEU A 263 -5.63 -6.86 6.17
CA LEU A 263 -6.39 -5.88 6.96
C LEU A 263 -6.29 -4.48 6.34
N PHE A 264 -5.20 -4.17 5.65
CA PHE A 264 -4.98 -2.86 5.01
C PHE A 264 -5.29 -2.88 3.51
N HIS A 265 -4.88 -3.93 2.80
CA HIS A 265 -5.08 -4.06 1.36
C HIS A 265 -4.91 -5.51 0.86
N LEU A 266 -6.03 -6.18 0.60
CA LEU A 266 -6.06 -7.58 0.16
C LEU A 266 -5.28 -7.84 -1.14
N HIS A 267 -5.41 -6.99 -2.15
CA HIS A 267 -4.74 -7.21 -3.44
C HIS A 267 -3.21 -7.16 -3.31
N THR A 268 -2.67 -6.32 -2.42
CA THR A 268 -1.24 -6.27 -2.16
C THR A 268 -0.78 -7.56 -1.49
N PHE A 269 -1.54 -8.08 -0.52
CA PHE A 269 -1.26 -9.37 0.09
C PHE A 269 -1.24 -10.51 -0.94
N LEU A 270 -2.24 -10.57 -1.83
CA LEU A 270 -2.32 -11.59 -2.88
C LEU A 270 -1.13 -11.49 -3.86
N PHE A 271 -0.78 -10.27 -4.28
CA PHE A 271 0.38 -10.05 -5.14
C PHE A 271 1.69 -10.51 -4.49
N LEU A 272 1.93 -10.15 -3.24
CA LEU A 272 3.12 -10.57 -2.51
C LEU A 272 3.15 -12.10 -2.31
N SER A 273 2.00 -12.71 -2.02
CA SER A 273 1.87 -14.16 -1.88
C SER A 273 2.15 -14.90 -3.20
N TRP A 274 1.68 -14.35 -4.32
CA TRP A 274 1.98 -14.87 -5.65
C TRP A 274 3.48 -14.78 -5.97
N LEU A 275 4.13 -13.65 -5.67
CA LEU A 275 5.58 -13.51 -5.85
C LEU A 275 6.37 -14.52 -5.01
N LEU A 276 6.00 -14.69 -3.73
CA LEU A 276 6.63 -15.68 -2.86
C LEU A 276 6.44 -17.10 -3.40
N LEU A 277 5.26 -17.44 -3.93
CA LEU A 277 4.99 -18.72 -4.56
C LEU A 277 5.88 -18.93 -5.80
N CYS A 278 5.96 -17.94 -6.69
CA CYS A 278 6.82 -18.00 -7.87
C CYS A 278 8.29 -18.20 -7.49
N TRP A 279 8.80 -17.45 -6.50
CA TRP A 279 10.18 -17.62 -6.05
C TRP A 279 10.41 -18.94 -5.31
N PHE A 280 9.40 -19.48 -4.62
CA PHE A 280 9.51 -20.79 -3.99
C PHE A 280 9.65 -21.92 -5.03
N LEU A 281 8.82 -21.85 -6.09
CA LEU A 281 8.78 -22.86 -7.16
C LEU A 281 9.98 -22.77 -8.10
N PHE A 282 10.33 -21.56 -8.54
CA PHE A 282 11.29 -21.32 -9.62
C PHE A 282 12.60 -20.65 -9.18
N GLY A 283 12.69 -20.18 -7.94
CA GLY A 283 13.88 -19.51 -7.41
C GLY A 283 14.95 -20.46 -6.87
N ASP A 284 16.03 -19.88 -6.32
CA ASP A 284 17.13 -20.63 -5.70
C ASP A 284 16.60 -21.47 -4.51
N PRO A 285 16.90 -22.78 -4.44
CA PRO A 285 16.53 -23.65 -3.33
C PRO A 285 16.86 -23.10 -1.94
N ARG A 286 17.92 -22.29 -1.81
CA ARG A 286 18.35 -21.68 -0.53
C ARG A 286 17.28 -20.75 0.05
N TRP A 287 16.45 -20.12 -0.78
CA TRP A 287 15.41 -19.19 -0.34
C TRP A 287 14.22 -19.89 0.32
N ARG A 288 13.97 -21.16 -0.05
CA ARG A 288 12.79 -21.93 0.35
C ARG A 288 12.65 -22.05 1.86
N ARG A 289 13.75 -22.22 2.60
CA ARG A 289 13.71 -22.33 4.07
C ARG A 289 13.18 -21.05 4.72
N HIS A 290 13.59 -19.88 4.24
CA HIS A 290 13.11 -18.60 4.75
C HIS A 290 11.63 -18.40 4.40
N MET A 291 11.25 -18.67 3.15
CA MET A 291 9.87 -18.56 2.69
C MET A 291 8.92 -19.48 3.46
N LEU A 292 9.30 -20.75 3.67
CA LEU A 292 8.51 -21.69 4.46
C LEU A 292 8.31 -21.23 5.90
N ARG A 293 9.36 -20.67 6.52
CA ARG A 293 9.22 -20.06 7.86
C ARG A 293 8.24 -18.91 7.83
N LEU A 294 8.40 -17.96 6.90
CA LEU A 294 7.48 -16.81 6.79
C LEU A 294 6.03 -17.26 6.63
N VAL A 295 5.77 -18.19 5.71
CA VAL A 295 4.42 -18.73 5.46
C VAL A 295 3.90 -19.43 6.70
N LEU A 296 4.68 -20.30 7.36
CA LEU A 296 4.23 -21.03 8.54
C LEU A 296 3.82 -20.09 9.68
N PHE A 297 4.61 -19.06 9.96
CA PHE A 297 4.29 -18.07 11.01
C PHE A 297 3.16 -17.11 10.61
N SER A 298 2.94 -16.90 9.31
CA SER A 298 1.93 -15.97 8.81
C SER A 298 0.60 -16.63 8.46
N PHE A 299 0.56 -17.96 8.30
CA PHE A 299 -0.58 -18.67 7.71
C PHE A 299 -1.86 -18.45 8.50
N VAL A 300 -1.85 -18.74 9.81
CA VAL A 300 -3.03 -18.56 10.67
C VAL A 300 -3.47 -17.09 10.75
N PRO A 301 -2.61 -16.13 11.14
CA PRO A 301 -3.05 -14.73 11.26
C PRO A 301 -3.50 -14.13 9.92
N ALA A 302 -2.79 -14.42 8.83
CA ALA A 302 -3.18 -13.91 7.51
C ALA A 302 -4.52 -14.49 7.06
N THR A 303 -4.72 -15.81 7.20
CA THR A 303 -5.97 -16.49 6.83
C THR A 303 -7.16 -15.92 7.60
N LEU A 304 -7.01 -15.70 8.91
CA LEU A 304 -8.06 -15.09 9.72
C LEU A 304 -8.39 -13.66 9.27
N LEU A 305 -7.37 -12.85 8.96
CA LEU A 305 -7.59 -11.49 8.47
C LEU A 305 -8.22 -11.47 7.07
N VAL A 306 -7.84 -12.39 6.18
CA VAL A 306 -8.53 -12.55 4.88
C VAL A 306 -9.98 -12.95 5.10
N TYR A 307 -10.25 -13.91 5.99
CA TYR A 307 -11.61 -14.31 6.34
C TYR A 307 -12.45 -13.12 6.82
N PHE A 308 -11.96 -12.34 7.79
CA PHE A 308 -12.71 -11.17 8.26
C PHE A 308 -12.99 -10.14 7.16
N VAL A 309 -12.00 -9.89 6.30
CA VAL A 309 -12.11 -8.90 5.22
C VAL A 309 -13.01 -9.38 4.08
N THR A 310 -13.13 -10.68 3.83
CA THR A 310 -13.81 -11.21 2.63
C THR A 310 -15.03 -12.09 2.91
N GLY A 311 -15.16 -12.62 4.13
CA GLY A 311 -16.11 -13.66 4.51
C GLY A 311 -15.85 -15.03 3.89
N PHE A 312 -14.91 -15.15 2.94
CA PHE A 312 -14.80 -16.27 1.99
C PHE A 312 -16.05 -16.57 1.14
N GLU A 313 -17.15 -15.84 1.33
CA GLU A 313 -18.43 -16.08 0.65
C GLU A 313 -18.41 -15.62 -0.82
N LYS A 314 -17.48 -14.76 -1.22
CA LYS A 314 -17.33 -14.32 -2.62
C LYS A 314 -16.57 -15.37 -3.45
N THR A 315 -17.22 -16.48 -3.73
CA THR A 315 -16.72 -17.58 -4.58
C THR A 315 -16.39 -17.17 -6.03
N ASN A 316 -16.87 -16.00 -6.49
CA ASN A 316 -16.52 -15.40 -7.79
C ASN A 316 -15.65 -14.12 -7.68
N SER A 317 -14.91 -13.94 -6.58
CA SER A 317 -14.07 -12.74 -6.39
C SER A 317 -12.84 -12.67 -7.31
N LEU A 318 -12.44 -13.79 -7.90
CA LEU A 318 -11.32 -13.88 -8.84
C LEU A 318 -11.84 -14.34 -10.21
N GLY A 319 -11.75 -13.47 -11.21
CA GLY A 319 -12.14 -13.75 -12.57
C GLY A 319 -11.21 -13.06 -13.56
N TRP A 320 -10.88 -13.75 -14.66
CA TRP A 320 -10.08 -13.18 -15.74
C TRP A 320 -11.00 -12.49 -16.75
N CYS A 321 -11.06 -11.17 -16.68
CA CYS A 321 -11.89 -10.36 -17.57
C CYS A 321 -11.04 -9.25 -18.19
N PRO A 322 -10.21 -9.49 -19.21
CA PRO A 322 -9.26 -8.50 -19.72
C PRO A 322 -9.94 -7.23 -20.29
N GLY A 323 -11.21 -7.31 -20.71
CA GLY A 323 -12.00 -6.17 -21.19
C GLY A 323 -12.91 -5.53 -20.16
N TRP A 324 -12.75 -5.81 -18.85
CA TRP A 324 -13.75 -5.44 -17.83
C TRP A 324 -14.04 -3.94 -17.69
N MET A 325 -13.15 -3.07 -18.19
CA MET A 325 -13.33 -1.61 -18.23
C MET A 325 -13.37 -1.05 -19.65
N ALA A 326 -13.23 -1.89 -20.67
CA ALA A 326 -13.32 -1.45 -22.05
C ALA A 326 -14.76 -1.03 -22.35
N LYS A 327 -14.93 0.05 -23.12
CA LYS A 327 -16.27 0.47 -23.55
C LYS A 327 -16.88 -0.62 -24.46
N PRO A 328 -18.22 -0.72 -24.55
CA PRO A 328 -18.86 -1.61 -25.50
C PRO A 328 -18.31 -1.37 -26.92
N GLY A 329 -17.78 -2.41 -27.56
CA GLY A 329 -17.17 -2.34 -28.91
C GLY A 329 -15.68 -1.94 -28.94
N GLU A 330 -15.07 -1.57 -27.82
CA GLU A 330 -13.64 -1.28 -27.73
C GLU A 330 -12.81 -2.58 -27.54
N PRO A 331 -11.82 -2.87 -28.40
CA PRO A 331 -10.92 -3.99 -28.19
C PRO A 331 -10.11 -3.83 -26.90
N ALA A 332 -10.00 -4.90 -26.10
CA ALA A 332 -9.29 -4.86 -24.82
C ALA A 332 -7.83 -4.35 -24.95
N TRP A 333 -7.11 -4.75 -26.00
CA TRP A 333 -5.72 -4.31 -26.22
C TRP A 333 -5.61 -2.79 -26.43
N GLN A 334 -6.59 -2.18 -27.11
CA GLN A 334 -6.63 -0.75 -27.35
C GLN A 334 -6.86 -0.02 -26.03
N PHE A 335 -7.83 -0.49 -25.23
CA PHE A 335 -8.08 0.03 -23.89
C PHE A 335 -6.78 0.05 -23.06
N TRP A 336 -6.09 -1.09 -22.96
CA TRP A 336 -4.87 -1.19 -22.15
C TRP A 336 -3.73 -0.31 -22.68
N LEU A 337 -3.54 -0.23 -23.99
CA LEU A 337 -2.50 0.62 -24.60
C LEU A 337 -2.78 2.10 -24.36
N VAL A 338 -4.03 2.54 -24.49
CA VAL A 338 -4.42 3.94 -24.24
C VAL A 338 -4.22 4.32 -22.77
N ASN A 339 -4.48 3.39 -21.85
CA ASN A 339 -4.49 3.61 -20.40
C ASN A 339 -3.11 3.40 -19.72
N PHE A 340 -2.28 2.49 -20.23
CA PHE A 340 -0.97 2.14 -19.64
C PHE A 340 0.21 2.39 -20.58
N GLY A 341 -0.06 2.82 -21.81
CA GLY A 341 0.96 3.15 -22.79
C GLY A 341 1.86 1.98 -23.14
N LEU A 342 3.13 2.29 -23.39
CA LEU A 342 4.13 1.30 -23.77
C LEU A 342 4.57 0.41 -22.60
N PHE A 343 4.07 0.62 -21.38
CA PHE A 343 4.49 -0.17 -20.22
C PHE A 343 4.28 -1.68 -20.42
N LEU A 344 3.11 -2.08 -20.93
CA LEU A 344 2.80 -3.49 -21.17
C LEU A 344 3.71 -4.15 -22.22
N PRO A 345 3.87 -3.59 -23.44
CA PRO A 345 4.77 -4.17 -24.43
C PRO A 345 6.24 -4.14 -23.96
N LEU A 346 6.69 -3.07 -23.27
CA LEU A 346 8.04 -3.01 -22.72
C LEU A 346 8.26 -4.05 -21.62
N SER A 347 7.27 -4.31 -20.78
CA SER A 347 7.33 -5.36 -19.75
C SER A 347 7.43 -6.75 -20.38
N GLY A 348 6.68 -7.00 -21.45
CA GLY A 348 6.78 -8.24 -22.24
C GLY A 348 8.15 -8.40 -22.90
N ALA A 349 8.67 -7.33 -23.51
CA ALA A 349 10.01 -7.33 -24.11
C ALA A 349 11.11 -7.58 -23.07
N LEU A 350 11.00 -6.95 -21.89
CA LEU A 350 11.92 -7.17 -20.78
C LEU A 350 11.86 -8.62 -20.29
N LEU A 351 10.66 -9.22 -20.16
CA LEU A 351 10.52 -10.62 -19.78
C LEU A 351 11.21 -11.55 -20.79
N ILE A 352 10.98 -11.33 -22.08
CA ILE A 352 11.64 -12.11 -23.15
C ILE A 352 13.16 -11.94 -23.07
N TYR A 353 13.64 -10.71 -22.88
CA TYR A 353 15.06 -10.42 -22.73
C TYR A 353 15.65 -11.17 -21.53
N LEU A 354 14.99 -11.13 -20.37
CA LEU A 354 15.45 -11.82 -19.16
C LEU A 354 15.48 -13.34 -19.37
N ILE A 355 14.44 -13.93 -19.98
CA ILE A 355 14.41 -15.37 -20.29
C ILE A 355 15.57 -15.77 -21.20
N ARG A 356 15.89 -14.95 -22.22
CA ARG A 356 16.98 -15.22 -23.17
C ARG A 356 18.37 -14.95 -22.59
N ALA A 357 18.50 -13.95 -21.73
CA ALA A 357 19.77 -13.53 -21.14
C ALA A 357 20.20 -14.39 -19.95
N THR A 358 19.31 -15.25 -19.42
CA THR A 358 19.66 -16.19 -18.36
C THR A 358 20.40 -17.37 -19.00
N PRO A 359 21.71 -17.57 -18.77
CA PRO A 359 22.37 -18.80 -19.19
C PRO A 359 21.65 -20.00 -18.55
N PRO A 360 21.62 -21.17 -19.20
CA PRO A 360 21.09 -22.38 -18.57
C PRO A 360 21.78 -22.55 -17.21
N ILE A 361 20.99 -22.76 -16.16
CA ILE A 361 21.50 -23.06 -14.83
C ILE A 361 22.32 -24.34 -14.98
N ASP A 362 23.64 -24.21 -15.08
CA ASP A 362 24.54 -25.33 -14.91
C ASP A 362 24.23 -25.88 -13.52
N ARG A 363 23.59 -27.05 -13.50
CA ARG A 363 23.58 -27.92 -12.33
C ARG A 363 25.03 -28.31 -12.11
N GLN A 364 25.80 -27.47 -11.44
CA GLN A 364 27.10 -27.89 -10.94
C GLN A 364 26.84 -29.03 -9.97
N GLU A 365 27.32 -30.18 -10.40
CA GLU A 365 27.39 -31.44 -9.68
C GLU A 365 27.97 -31.21 -8.27
N CYS A 366 27.24 -31.70 -7.27
CA CYS A 366 27.76 -32.19 -6.00
C CYS A 366 26.99 -33.46 -5.66
#